data_AF-A0A418AZZ9-F1
#
_entry.id   AF-A0A418AZZ9-F1
#
_cell.length_a   1.000
_cell.length_b   1.000
_cell.length_c   1.000
_cell.angle_alpha   90.00
_cell.angle_beta   90.00
_cell.angle_gamma   90.00
#
_symmetry.space_group_name_H-M   'P 1'
#
loop_
_entity.id
_entity.type
_entity.pdbx_description
1 polymer ?
#
loop_
_entity_poly.entity_id
_entity_poly.type
_entity_poly.pdbx_seq_one_letter_code
_entity_poly.pdbx_strand_id
1 'polypeptide(L)'
;MKDISMRQKVRSARKGRSKKGAEIFHERRNDSVQQTRDKKKQARKRLRMVQIQRHVDKHLEYLHAYPIEQYHVVKRPKGPLKPEEWKLRGAARPAALLARIANGECDEDGNEFKAPEPTKDFFEEMRGRFAEHKDTLEYLRLRKDLALATCSAGMIDNGIAHFEECIELDPTDVICAREGLVCALIDEGRADEARALIERYDNVSPVLEYCRTIIEYVSWEVLEEEVGAQAWIQKEVAARGIPDATESNCADPMYLGMYTTAVEMYKEELEVEAAAAEGDSNEHNDE
;
A
#
# COMPACT_ATOMS: atom_id res chain seq x y z
N MET A 1 38.20 -34.88 -33.13
CA MET A 1 37.74 -34.27 -34.39
C MET A 1 37.41 -32.81 -34.10
N LYS A 2 37.74 -31.89 -35.01
CA LYS A 2 37.76 -30.43 -34.77
C LYS A 2 36.35 -29.86 -34.67
N ASP A 3 36.02 -29.20 -33.56
CA ASP A 3 34.81 -28.38 -33.45
C ASP A 3 34.96 -27.11 -34.29
N ILE A 4 34.09 -27.02 -35.29
CA ILE A 4 33.97 -25.89 -36.20
C ILE A 4 33.17 -24.81 -35.45
N SER A 5 33.87 -23.87 -34.82
CA SER A 5 33.23 -22.67 -34.29
C SER A 5 32.68 -21.83 -35.45
N MET A 6 31.39 -21.97 -35.74
CA MET A 6 30.67 -21.03 -36.61
C MET A 6 30.54 -19.70 -35.87
N ARG A 7 31.60 -18.87 -35.93
CA ARG A 7 31.51 -17.44 -35.64
C ARG A 7 30.60 -16.81 -36.70
N GLN A 8 29.30 -16.77 -36.41
CA GLN A 8 28.38 -15.85 -37.09
C GLN A 8 28.97 -14.45 -36.95
N LYS A 9 29.48 -13.90 -38.06
CA LYS A 9 29.82 -12.48 -38.14
C LYS A 9 28.53 -11.69 -37.94
N VAL A 10 28.26 -11.28 -36.71
CA VAL A 10 27.24 -10.28 -36.40
C VAL A 10 27.61 -9.05 -37.23
N ARG A 11 26.85 -8.81 -38.31
CA ARG A 11 27.02 -7.62 -39.16
C ARG A 11 26.90 -6.41 -38.24
N SER A 12 27.96 -5.63 -38.10
CA SER A 12 27.95 -4.41 -37.30
C SER A 12 26.73 -3.57 -37.67
N ALA A 13 25.89 -3.24 -36.69
CA ALA A 13 24.69 -2.46 -36.90
C ALA A 13 25.01 -1.22 -37.72
N ARG A 14 24.29 -1.05 -38.84
CA ARG A 14 24.38 0.09 -39.76
C ARG A 14 24.26 1.36 -38.90
N LYS A 15 25.30 2.22 -38.90
CA LYS A 15 25.28 3.52 -38.19
C LYS A 15 23.93 4.20 -38.44
N GLY A 16 23.16 4.39 -37.37
CA GLY A 16 21.83 4.98 -37.44
C GLY A 16 21.86 6.31 -38.18
N ARG A 17 20.80 6.59 -38.94
CA ARG A 17 20.63 7.83 -39.70
C ARG A 17 20.86 9.02 -38.75
N SER A 18 21.82 9.89 -39.05
CA SER A 18 22.03 11.14 -38.30
C SER A 18 20.73 11.92 -38.28
N LYS A 19 20.13 12.12 -37.11
CA LYS A 19 18.88 12.89 -36.95
C LYS A 19 19.09 14.29 -37.56
N LYS A 20 18.12 14.75 -38.34
CA LYS A 20 18.17 16.11 -38.93
C LYS A 20 17.91 17.15 -37.85
N GLY A 21 18.36 18.39 -38.03
CA GLY A 21 18.22 19.47 -37.04
C GLY A 21 16.79 19.69 -36.52
N ALA A 22 15.78 19.51 -37.38
CA ALA A 22 14.37 19.59 -36.98
C ALA A 22 13.93 18.42 -36.07
N GLU A 23 14.39 17.19 -36.35
CA GLU A 23 14.11 16.02 -35.50
C GLU A 23 14.74 16.21 -34.11
N ILE A 24 15.99 16.70 -34.05
CA ILE A 24 16.69 17.02 -32.80
C ILE A 24 15.97 18.13 -32.01
N PHE A 25 15.47 19.15 -32.70
CA PHE A 25 14.71 20.24 -32.07
C PHE A 25 13.39 19.74 -31.47
N HIS A 26 12.62 18.94 -32.22
CA HIS A 26 11.37 18.35 -31.72
C HIS A 26 11.60 17.40 -30.55
N GLU A 27 12.67 16.60 -30.59
CA GLU A 27 13.06 15.71 -29.49
C GLU A 27 13.40 16.52 -28.23
N ARG A 28 14.28 17.53 -28.33
CA ARG A 28 14.61 18.42 -27.19
C ARG A 28 13.38 19.12 -26.62
N ARG A 29 12.46 19.57 -27.47
CA ARG A 29 11.21 20.21 -27.03
C ARG A 29 10.34 19.21 -26.27
N ASN A 30 10.18 18.00 -26.78
CA ASN A 30 9.38 16.96 -26.15
C ASN A 30 9.99 16.54 -24.81
N ASP A 31 11.31 16.37 -24.73
CA ASP A 31 12.01 16.05 -23.50
C ASP A 31 11.83 17.15 -22.45
N SER A 32 11.95 18.43 -22.85
CA SER A 32 11.69 19.57 -21.96
C SER A 32 10.24 19.55 -21.44
N VAL A 33 9.26 19.29 -22.31
CA VAL A 33 7.86 19.16 -21.90
C VAL A 33 7.67 17.99 -20.92
N GLN A 34 8.27 16.83 -21.17
CA GLN A 34 8.17 15.68 -20.26
C GLN A 34 8.81 15.99 -18.90
N GLN A 35 10.02 16.57 -18.88
CA GLN A 35 10.67 16.98 -17.64
C GLN A 35 9.81 17.94 -16.81
N THR A 36 9.16 18.91 -17.45
CA THR A 36 8.24 19.81 -16.72
C THR A 36 6.99 19.09 -16.21
N ARG A 37 6.45 18.13 -16.97
CA ARG A 37 5.31 17.30 -16.53
C ARG A 37 5.69 16.43 -15.34
N ASP A 38 6.87 15.82 -15.36
CA ASP A 38 7.33 14.92 -14.30
C ASP A 38 7.68 15.69 -13.03
N LYS A 39 8.33 16.86 -13.14
CA LYS A 39 8.49 17.79 -12.01
C LYS A 39 7.16 18.16 -11.38
N LYS A 40 6.14 18.47 -12.20
CA LYS A 40 4.77 18.75 -11.71
C LYS A 40 4.13 17.52 -11.04
N LYS A 41 4.34 16.30 -11.57
CA LYS A 41 3.86 15.06 -10.92
C LYS A 41 4.53 14.86 -9.56
N GLN A 42 5.85 14.99 -9.48
CA GLN A 42 6.61 14.86 -8.24
C GLN A 42 6.15 15.90 -7.19
N ALA A 43 5.94 17.15 -7.61
CA ALA A 43 5.45 18.20 -6.73
C ALA A 43 4.05 17.89 -6.18
N ARG A 44 3.14 17.33 -7.00
CA ARG A 44 1.81 16.90 -6.53
C ARG A 44 1.89 15.75 -5.52
N LYS A 45 2.77 14.77 -5.75
CA LYS A 45 3.00 13.66 -4.82
C LYS A 45 3.50 14.17 -3.46
N ARG A 46 4.50 15.06 -3.47
CA ARG A 46 5.00 15.72 -2.24
C ARG A 46 3.92 16.56 -1.54
N LEU A 47 3.12 17.31 -2.28
CA LEU A 47 2.02 18.08 -1.71
C LEU A 47 0.98 17.17 -1.04
N ARG A 48 0.59 16.08 -1.71
CA ARG A 48 -0.36 15.09 -1.17
C ARG A 48 0.16 14.50 0.15
N MET A 49 1.43 14.12 0.19
CA MET A 49 2.07 13.63 1.42
C MET A 49 2.00 14.67 2.55
N VAL A 50 2.38 15.93 2.31
CA VAL A 50 2.30 16.99 3.33
C VAL A 50 0.86 17.22 3.80
N GLN A 51 -0.11 17.15 2.88
CA GLN A 51 -1.52 17.27 3.23
C GLN A 51 -1.96 16.13 4.15
N ILE A 52 -1.62 14.88 3.82
CA ILE A 52 -1.98 13.72 4.65
C ILE A 52 -1.26 13.78 6.01
N GLN A 53 0.01 14.17 6.05
CA GLN A 53 0.75 14.37 7.30
C GLN A 53 0.01 15.30 8.25
N ARG A 54 -0.49 16.44 7.75
CA ARG A 54 -1.28 17.37 8.57
C ARG A 54 -2.57 16.76 9.11
N HIS A 55 -3.21 15.86 8.36
CA HIS A 55 -4.40 15.16 8.84
C HIS A 55 -4.04 14.16 9.94
N VAL A 56 -2.91 13.44 9.79
CA VAL A 56 -2.39 12.55 10.83
C VAL A 56 -2.05 13.33 12.09
N ASP A 57 -1.30 14.42 11.98
CA ASP A 57 -0.90 15.26 13.13
C ASP A 57 -2.12 15.81 13.87
N LYS A 58 -3.10 16.33 13.11
CA LYS A 58 -4.36 16.82 13.68
C LYS A 58 -5.15 15.73 14.40
N HIS A 59 -5.20 14.52 13.83
CA HIS A 59 -5.87 13.39 14.47
C HIS A 59 -5.10 12.88 15.69
N LEU A 60 -3.77 12.92 15.67
CA LEU A 60 -2.93 12.60 16.82
C LEU A 60 -3.20 13.57 17.98
N GLU A 61 -3.21 14.87 17.70
CA GLU A 61 -3.57 15.91 18.68
C GLU A 61 -4.98 15.65 19.26
N TYR A 62 -5.94 15.27 18.41
CA TYR A 62 -7.29 14.90 18.85
C TYR A 62 -7.31 13.67 19.77
N LEU A 63 -6.48 12.66 19.51
CA LEU A 63 -6.41 11.47 20.36
C LEU A 63 -5.73 11.76 21.71
N HIS A 64 -4.71 12.62 21.76
CA HIS A 64 -4.11 13.05 23.03
C HIS A 64 -5.03 13.99 23.83
N ALA A 65 -5.85 14.80 23.14
CA ALA A 65 -6.81 15.71 23.74
C ALA A 65 -8.26 15.19 23.57
N TYR A 66 -8.47 13.90 23.82
CA TYR A 66 -9.77 13.28 23.55
C TYR A 66 -10.82 13.71 24.57
N PRO A 67 -12.01 14.18 24.14
CA PRO A 67 -13.04 14.65 25.05
C PRO A 67 -13.65 13.48 25.83
N ILE A 68 -13.72 13.61 27.16
CA ILE A 68 -14.31 12.57 28.03
C ILE A 68 -15.82 12.48 27.79
N GLU A 69 -16.49 13.61 27.61
CA GLU A 69 -17.93 13.68 27.36
C GLU A 69 -18.19 14.09 25.91
N GLN A 70 -18.54 13.12 25.07
CA GLN A 70 -19.00 13.41 23.72
C GLN A 70 -20.46 13.86 23.74
N TYR A 71 -20.68 15.17 23.73
CA TYR A 71 -22.03 15.71 23.54
C TYR A 71 -22.39 15.70 22.05
N HIS A 72 -23.56 15.18 21.71
CA HIS A 72 -24.12 15.40 20.38
C HIS A 72 -24.37 16.91 20.19
N VAL A 73 -23.76 17.53 19.19
CA VAL A 73 -24.05 18.94 18.88
C VAL A 73 -25.45 18.98 18.27
N VAL A 74 -26.44 19.32 19.08
CA VAL A 74 -27.80 19.57 18.60
C VAL A 74 -27.76 20.84 17.77
N LYS A 75 -27.88 20.70 16.45
CA LYS A 75 -27.95 21.87 15.55
C LYS A 75 -29.15 22.72 15.95
N ARG A 76 -28.90 24.00 16.20
CA ARG A 76 -29.95 24.98 16.51
C ARG A 76 -31.01 24.99 15.40
N PRO A 77 -32.31 25.02 15.72
CA PRO A 77 -33.36 25.13 14.70
C PRO A 77 -33.17 26.40 13.88
N LYS A 78 -33.47 26.32 12.57
CA LYS A 78 -33.38 27.48 11.66
C LYS A 78 -34.40 28.55 12.09
N GLY A 79 -33.95 29.76 12.33
CA GLY A 79 -34.80 30.89 12.72
C GLY A 79 -34.02 32.01 13.43
N PRO A 80 -34.65 33.18 13.64
CA PRO A 80 -34.03 34.29 14.36
C PRO A 80 -33.62 33.87 15.78
N LEU A 81 -32.64 34.57 16.34
CA LEU A 81 -32.28 34.38 17.75
C LEU A 81 -33.45 34.80 18.64
N LYS A 82 -33.68 34.03 19.71
CA LYS A 82 -34.60 34.48 20.76
C LYS A 82 -34.05 35.80 21.33
N PRO A 83 -34.89 36.76 21.74
CA PRO A 83 -34.42 38.03 22.31
C PRO A 83 -33.38 37.88 23.42
N GLU A 84 -33.48 36.81 24.21
CA GLU A 84 -32.53 36.47 25.29
C GLU A 84 -31.14 36.07 24.78
N GLU A 85 -31.05 35.52 23.56
CA GLU A 85 -29.80 35.11 22.91
C GLU A 85 -29.20 36.25 22.07
N TRP A 86 -29.81 37.44 22.06
CA TRP A 86 -29.31 38.57 21.29
C TRP A 86 -28.01 39.10 21.90
N LYS A 87 -26.93 39.04 21.11
CA LYS A 87 -25.66 39.68 21.46
C LYS A 87 -25.78 41.20 21.26
N LEU A 88 -26.22 41.90 22.29
CA LEU A 88 -26.36 43.36 22.30
C LEU A 88 -24.97 44.03 22.17
N ARG A 89 -24.86 45.05 21.32
CA ARG A 89 -23.63 45.83 21.10
C ARG A 89 -23.85 47.33 21.31
N GLY A 90 -22.78 48.07 21.57
CA GLY A 90 -22.81 49.52 21.76
C GLY A 90 -23.61 49.95 22.99
N ALA A 91 -24.39 51.03 22.85
CA ALA A 91 -25.19 51.61 23.93
C ALA A 91 -26.34 50.72 24.44
N ALA A 92 -26.67 49.64 23.71
CA ALA A 92 -27.68 48.68 24.13
C ALA A 92 -27.14 47.65 25.16
N ARG A 93 -25.85 47.67 25.50
CA ARG A 93 -25.26 46.74 26.48
C ARG A 93 -25.64 47.14 27.92
N PRO A 94 -26.01 46.17 28.78
CA PRO A 94 -26.13 46.42 30.21
C PRO A 94 -24.80 46.93 30.79
N ALA A 95 -24.86 47.94 31.66
CA ALA A 95 -23.66 48.52 32.29
C ALA A 95 -22.84 47.47 33.07
N ALA A 96 -23.51 46.49 33.69
CA ALA A 96 -22.86 45.38 34.38
C ALA A 96 -22.00 44.50 33.44
N LEU A 97 -22.45 44.28 32.21
CA LEU A 97 -21.69 43.50 31.22
C LEU A 97 -20.45 44.27 30.75
N LEU A 98 -20.54 45.59 30.58
CA LEU A 98 -19.39 46.43 30.25
C LEU A 98 -18.33 46.41 31.36
N ALA A 99 -18.74 46.40 32.63
CA ALA A 99 -17.81 46.28 33.75
C ALA A 99 -17.08 44.93 33.75
N ARG A 100 -17.79 43.82 33.52
CA ARG A 100 -17.17 42.48 33.43
C ARG A 100 -16.18 42.35 32.26
N ILE A 101 -16.52 42.93 31.11
CA ILE A 101 -15.62 43.00 29.94
C ILE A 101 -14.40 43.85 30.26
N ALA A 102 -14.57 45.02 30.89
CA ALA A 102 -13.46 45.90 31.28
C ALA A 102 -12.54 45.24 32.32
N ASN A 103 -13.08 44.40 33.19
CA ASN A 103 -12.32 43.60 34.16
C ASN A 103 -11.62 42.38 33.51
N GLY A 104 -11.88 42.07 32.23
CA GLY A 104 -11.30 40.93 31.54
C GLY A 104 -11.90 39.57 31.92
N GLU A 105 -13.08 39.55 32.54
CA GLU A 105 -13.77 38.31 32.95
C GLU A 105 -14.51 37.64 31.77
N CYS A 106 -14.77 38.38 30.70
CA CYS A 106 -15.55 37.95 29.55
C CYS A 106 -14.89 38.38 28.23
N ASP A 107 -15.21 37.68 27.14
CA ASP A 107 -14.84 38.05 25.77
C ASP A 107 -15.41 39.42 25.37
N GLU A 108 -14.98 39.96 24.22
CA GLU A 108 -15.53 41.18 23.62
C GLU A 108 -17.05 41.13 23.40
N ASP A 109 -17.61 39.92 23.29
CA ASP A 109 -19.02 39.61 23.16
C ASP A 109 -19.77 39.54 24.50
N GLY A 110 -19.07 39.51 25.64
CA GLY A 110 -19.65 39.33 26.98
C GLY A 110 -19.90 37.87 27.37
N ASN A 111 -19.32 36.91 26.64
CA ASN A 111 -19.39 35.50 27.00
C ASN A 111 -18.31 35.18 28.05
N GLU A 112 -18.65 34.34 29.02
CA GLU A 112 -17.68 33.80 29.96
C GLU A 112 -16.72 32.84 29.23
N PHE A 113 -15.43 32.92 29.53
CA PHE A 113 -14.45 31.98 28.99
C PHE A 113 -14.82 30.56 29.41
N LYS A 114 -15.12 29.69 28.45
CA LYS A 114 -15.41 28.29 28.73
C LYS A 114 -14.13 27.62 29.24
N ALA A 115 -14.19 27.00 30.42
CA ALA A 115 -13.08 26.17 30.90
C ALA A 115 -12.75 25.09 29.85
N PRO A 116 -11.46 24.75 29.65
CA PRO A 116 -11.10 23.69 28.73
C PRO A 116 -11.83 22.41 29.17
N GLU A 117 -12.46 21.75 28.19
CA GLU A 117 -13.17 20.51 28.46
C GLU A 117 -12.19 19.49 29.02
N PRO A 118 -12.61 18.65 29.99
CA PRO A 118 -11.71 17.65 30.54
C PRO A 118 -11.39 16.64 29.43
N THR A 119 -10.12 16.62 29.04
CA THR A 119 -9.58 15.72 28.01
C THR A 119 -8.77 14.60 28.63
N LYS A 120 -8.72 13.46 27.95
CA LYS A 120 -7.83 12.33 28.29
C LYS A 120 -6.92 11.99 27.13
N ASP A 121 -5.76 11.43 27.45
CA ASP A 121 -4.85 10.88 26.45
C ASP A 121 -5.33 9.48 26.02
N PHE A 122 -6.16 9.47 24.99
CA PHE A 122 -6.77 8.25 24.47
C PHE A 122 -5.80 7.44 23.59
N PHE A 123 -4.76 8.09 23.06
CA PHE A 123 -3.73 7.42 22.26
C PHE A 123 -2.98 6.37 23.10
N GLU A 124 -2.49 6.78 24.27
CA GLU A 124 -1.74 5.87 25.15
C GLU A 124 -2.65 4.82 25.81
N GLU A 125 -3.91 5.17 26.14
CA GLU A 125 -4.88 4.22 26.71
C GLU A 125 -5.15 3.03 25.77
N MET A 126 -5.24 3.31 24.47
CA MET A 126 -5.60 2.31 23.46
C MET A 126 -4.41 1.63 22.80
N ARG A 127 -3.17 1.98 23.15
CA ARG A 127 -1.96 1.48 22.47
C ARG A 127 -1.94 -0.06 22.40
N GLY A 128 -1.85 -0.59 21.17
CA GLY A 128 -1.92 -2.04 20.89
C GLY A 128 -3.33 -2.60 20.67
N ARG A 129 -4.39 -1.81 20.92
CA ARG A 129 -5.81 -2.16 20.71
C ARG A 129 -6.53 -1.14 19.82
N PHE A 130 -5.81 -0.53 18.88
CA PHE A 130 -6.36 0.55 18.04
C PHE A 130 -7.52 0.09 17.15
N ALA A 131 -7.63 -1.21 16.87
CA ALA A 131 -8.73 -1.80 16.12
C ALA A 131 -10.10 -1.73 16.81
N GLU A 132 -10.16 -1.61 18.13
CA GLU A 132 -11.41 -1.71 18.90
C GLU A 132 -12.28 -0.45 18.80
N HIS A 133 -11.67 0.71 18.63
CA HIS A 133 -12.37 2.00 18.62
C HIS A 133 -12.31 2.66 17.23
N LYS A 134 -13.41 3.32 16.86
CA LYS A 134 -13.54 3.95 15.54
C LYS A 134 -12.48 5.04 15.32
N ASP A 135 -12.28 5.94 16.29
CA ASP A 135 -11.37 7.07 16.12
C ASP A 135 -9.89 6.65 16.06
N THR A 136 -9.49 5.60 16.78
CA THR A 136 -8.14 5.02 16.69
C THR A 136 -7.96 4.26 15.38
N LEU A 137 -9.00 3.60 14.87
CA LEU A 137 -9.01 2.99 13.56
C LEU A 137 -8.89 4.03 12.43
N GLU A 138 -9.54 5.18 12.55
CA GLU A 138 -9.35 6.28 11.59
C GLU A 138 -7.91 6.82 11.62
N TYR A 139 -7.28 6.90 12.80
CA TYR A 139 -5.86 7.25 12.89
C TYR A 139 -4.97 6.26 12.14
N LEU A 140 -5.20 4.95 12.33
CA LEU A 140 -4.46 3.91 11.58
C LEU A 140 -4.65 4.06 10.06
N ARG A 141 -5.88 4.33 9.60
CA ARG A 141 -6.15 4.57 8.17
C ARG A 141 -5.40 5.77 7.63
N LEU A 142 -5.41 6.89 8.36
CA LEU A 142 -4.68 8.10 7.97
C LEU A 142 -3.17 7.86 7.95
N ARG A 143 -2.62 7.10 8.91
CA ARG A 143 -1.21 6.72 8.96
C ARG A 143 -0.85 5.77 7.80
N LYS A 144 -1.71 4.82 7.45
CA LYS A 144 -1.54 3.98 6.24
C LYS A 144 -1.55 4.81 4.95
N ASP A 145 -2.48 5.76 4.83
CA ASP A 145 -2.54 6.67 3.68
C ASP A 145 -1.29 7.55 3.58
N LEU A 146 -0.73 7.95 4.73
CA LEU A 146 0.54 8.67 4.80
C LEU A 146 1.68 7.79 4.26
N ALA A 147 1.77 6.54 4.71
CA ALA A 147 2.76 5.57 4.25
C ALA A 147 2.70 5.37 2.72
N LEU A 148 1.51 5.21 2.16
CA LEU A 148 1.33 5.12 0.71
C LEU A 148 1.75 6.40 0.00
N ALA A 149 1.45 7.56 0.58
CA ALA A 149 1.81 8.85 0.00
C ALA A 149 3.33 9.11 0.05
N THR A 150 4.02 8.74 1.13
CA THR A 150 5.48 8.85 1.26
C THR A 150 6.20 7.93 0.27
N CYS A 151 5.78 6.66 0.16
CA CYS A 151 6.28 5.75 -0.88
C CYS A 151 6.08 6.33 -2.28
N SER A 152 4.88 6.85 -2.58
CA SER A 152 4.59 7.44 -3.89
C SER A 152 5.45 8.67 -4.21
N ALA A 153 5.90 9.39 -3.18
CA ALA A 153 6.77 10.55 -3.28
C ALA A 153 8.27 10.18 -3.44
N GLY A 154 8.60 8.90 -3.38
CA GLY A 154 9.95 8.35 -3.50
C GLY A 154 10.73 8.32 -2.18
N MET A 155 10.05 8.45 -1.03
CA MET A 155 10.65 8.32 0.29
C MET A 155 10.16 7.01 0.92
N ILE A 156 10.71 5.91 0.42
CA ILE A 156 10.24 4.55 0.72
C ILE A 156 10.51 4.19 2.18
N ASP A 157 11.72 4.45 2.69
CA ASP A 157 12.11 4.15 4.08
C ASP A 157 11.16 4.80 5.10
N ASN A 158 10.77 6.05 4.87
CA ASN A 158 9.79 6.74 5.71
C ASN A 158 8.39 6.12 5.61
N GLY A 159 8.01 5.60 4.44
CA GLY A 159 6.77 4.86 4.26
C GLY A 159 6.78 3.51 4.96
N ILE A 160 7.90 2.79 4.91
CA ILE A 160 8.13 1.55 5.65
C ILE A 160 7.93 1.78 7.14
N ALA A 161 8.60 2.79 7.72
CA ALA A 161 8.43 3.14 9.14
C ALA A 161 6.96 3.40 9.51
N HIS A 162 6.20 4.12 8.67
CA HIS A 162 4.78 4.34 8.94
C HIS A 162 3.92 3.08 8.86
N PHE A 163 4.26 2.11 7.99
CA PHE A 163 3.56 0.83 7.97
C PHE A 163 3.93 -0.04 9.18
N GLU A 164 5.20 -0.05 9.58
CA GLU A 164 5.66 -0.75 10.79
C GLU A 164 4.94 -0.23 12.03
N GLU A 165 4.85 1.09 12.19
CA GLU A 165 4.08 1.70 13.28
C GLU A 165 2.61 1.29 13.29
N CYS A 166 1.96 1.18 12.13
CA CYS A 166 0.58 0.69 12.05
C CYS A 166 0.45 -0.74 12.62
N ILE A 167 1.42 -1.61 12.32
CA ILE A 167 1.44 -3.01 12.80
C ILE A 167 1.79 -3.07 14.30
N GLU A 168 2.65 -2.18 14.79
CA GLU A 168 2.94 -2.07 16.23
C GLU A 168 1.72 -1.61 17.04
N LEU A 169 0.96 -0.65 16.50
CA LEU A 169 -0.24 -0.11 17.14
C LEU A 169 -1.44 -1.07 17.06
N ASP A 170 -1.49 -1.89 16.00
CA ASP A 170 -2.48 -2.95 15.84
C ASP A 170 -1.84 -4.24 15.29
N PRO A 171 -1.45 -5.17 16.18
CA PRO A 171 -0.89 -6.46 15.77
C PRO A 171 -1.86 -7.33 14.96
N THR A 172 -3.18 -7.10 15.07
CA THR A 172 -4.19 -7.85 14.33
C THR A 172 -4.28 -7.42 12.85
N ASP A 173 -3.71 -6.26 12.52
CA ASP A 173 -3.62 -5.68 11.19
C ASP A 173 -4.98 -5.60 10.47
N VAL A 174 -5.99 -5.04 11.14
CA VAL A 174 -7.36 -4.91 10.58
C VAL A 174 -7.38 -4.04 9.33
N ILE A 175 -6.48 -3.05 9.24
CA ILE A 175 -6.38 -2.14 8.10
C ILE A 175 -5.54 -2.69 6.94
N CYS A 176 -5.01 -3.91 7.03
CA CYS A 176 -4.10 -4.52 6.05
C CYS A 176 -2.92 -3.59 5.69
N ALA A 177 -2.25 -3.03 6.69
CA ALA A 177 -1.03 -2.25 6.52
C ALA A 177 0.14 -3.13 6.02
N ARG A 178 0.16 -4.42 6.40
CA ARG A 178 1.24 -5.35 6.00
C ARG A 178 1.36 -5.52 4.48
N GLU A 179 0.25 -5.45 3.74
CA GLU A 179 0.27 -5.51 2.27
C GLU A 179 1.07 -4.36 1.67
N GLY A 180 0.88 -3.15 2.21
CA GLY A 180 1.64 -1.97 1.79
C GLY A 180 3.11 -2.07 2.18
N LEU A 181 3.40 -2.62 3.36
CA LEU A 181 4.76 -2.85 3.85
C LEU A 181 5.53 -3.83 2.95
N VAL A 182 4.95 -4.98 2.65
CA VAL A 182 5.55 -6.00 1.77
C VAL A 182 5.86 -5.42 0.39
N CYS A 183 4.92 -4.70 -0.22
CA CYS A 183 5.16 -4.04 -1.50
C CYS A 183 6.31 -3.02 -1.41
N ALA A 184 6.36 -2.21 -0.35
CA ALA A 184 7.42 -1.23 -0.16
C ALA A 184 8.80 -1.87 0.06
N LEU A 185 8.87 -2.98 0.80
CA LEU A 185 10.10 -3.75 1.01
C LEU A 185 10.62 -4.36 -0.30
N ILE A 186 9.72 -4.90 -1.14
CA ILE A 186 10.09 -5.42 -2.47
C ILE A 186 10.62 -4.29 -3.36
N ASP A 187 9.96 -3.12 -3.36
CA ASP A 187 10.41 -1.95 -4.13
C ASP A 187 11.82 -1.46 -3.70
N GLU A 188 12.18 -1.63 -2.42
CA GLU A 188 13.51 -1.31 -1.88
C GLU A 188 14.54 -2.44 -2.11
N GLY A 189 14.11 -3.62 -2.54
CA GLY A 189 14.95 -4.80 -2.72
C GLY A 189 15.20 -5.62 -1.45
N ARG A 190 14.44 -5.39 -0.37
CA ARG A 190 14.53 -6.10 0.91
C ARG A 190 13.62 -7.33 0.93
N ALA A 191 13.86 -8.26 0.00
CA ALA A 191 13.01 -9.43 -0.22
C ALA A 191 12.98 -10.41 0.96
N ASP A 192 14.09 -10.56 1.70
CA ASP A 192 14.15 -11.48 2.85
C ASP A 192 13.24 -11.02 4.01
N GLU A 193 13.21 -9.71 4.25
CA GLU A 193 12.32 -9.11 5.26
C GLU A 193 10.85 -9.23 4.85
N ALA A 194 10.57 -9.02 3.55
CA ALA A 194 9.24 -9.23 3.00
C ALA A 194 8.79 -10.69 3.15
N ARG A 195 9.68 -11.67 2.88
CA ARG A 195 9.41 -13.10 3.04
C ARG A 195 9.11 -13.45 4.50
N ALA A 196 9.96 -13.02 5.44
CA ALA A 196 9.76 -13.23 6.87
C ALA A 196 8.46 -12.60 7.37
N LEU A 197 8.10 -11.42 6.86
CA LEU A 197 6.85 -10.76 7.20
C LEU A 197 5.63 -11.53 6.67
N ILE A 198 5.68 -12.06 5.44
CA ILE A 198 4.60 -12.88 4.88
C ILE A 198 4.41 -14.15 5.71
N GLU A 199 5.50 -14.84 6.08
CA GLU A 199 5.44 -16.08 6.86
C GLU A 199 4.92 -15.90 8.29
N ARG A 200 5.06 -14.69 8.85
CA ARG A 200 4.54 -14.37 10.19
C ARG A 200 3.01 -14.39 10.26
N TYR A 201 2.32 -14.20 9.14
CA TYR A 201 0.86 -14.13 9.09
C TYR A 201 0.26 -15.30 8.30
N ASP A 202 -0.56 -16.11 8.94
CA ASP A 202 -1.27 -17.22 8.29
C ASP A 202 -2.37 -16.76 7.32
N ASN A 203 -2.68 -15.45 7.31
CA ASN A 203 -3.75 -14.88 6.50
C ASN A 203 -3.31 -14.71 5.04
N VAL A 204 -3.92 -15.49 4.16
CA VAL A 204 -3.68 -15.46 2.72
C VAL A 204 -4.45 -14.31 2.08
N SER A 205 -3.73 -13.24 1.72
CA SER A 205 -4.24 -12.18 0.83
C SER A 205 -3.70 -12.38 -0.58
N PRO A 206 -4.51 -12.16 -1.65
CA PRO A 206 -4.02 -12.26 -3.03
C PRO A 206 -2.80 -11.38 -3.31
N VAL A 207 -2.69 -10.22 -2.63
CA VAL A 207 -1.54 -9.32 -2.78
C VAL A 207 -0.29 -9.94 -2.18
N LEU A 208 -0.40 -10.55 -1.00
CA LEU A 208 0.73 -11.19 -0.32
C LEU A 208 1.20 -12.43 -1.08
N GLU A 209 0.28 -13.23 -1.60
CA GLU A 209 0.59 -14.36 -2.48
C GLU A 209 1.32 -13.92 -3.74
N TYR A 210 0.82 -12.88 -4.41
CA TYR A 210 1.48 -12.33 -5.58
C TYR A 210 2.89 -11.83 -5.26
N CYS A 211 3.06 -11.10 -4.16
CA CYS A 211 4.37 -10.65 -3.69
C CYS A 211 5.30 -11.82 -3.39
N ARG A 212 4.81 -12.87 -2.73
CA ARG A 212 5.55 -14.09 -2.44
C ARG A 212 6.00 -14.78 -3.72
N THR A 213 5.12 -14.94 -4.70
CA THR A 213 5.46 -15.56 -5.99
C THR A 213 6.55 -14.78 -6.74
N ILE A 214 6.54 -13.45 -6.68
CA ILE A 214 7.59 -12.64 -7.31
C ILE A 214 8.92 -12.87 -6.60
N ILE A 215 8.91 -12.86 -5.26
CA ILE A 215 10.11 -13.10 -4.45
C ILE A 215 10.71 -14.47 -4.81
N GLU A 216 9.91 -15.54 -4.81
CA GLU A 216 10.40 -16.88 -5.10
C GLU A 216 10.82 -17.05 -6.57
N TYR A 217 10.10 -16.42 -7.51
CA TYR A 217 10.48 -16.43 -8.92
C TYR A 217 11.84 -15.77 -9.15
N VAL A 218 12.07 -14.59 -8.57
CA VAL A 218 13.35 -13.86 -8.69
C VAL A 218 14.46 -14.65 -8.00
N SER A 219 14.18 -15.25 -6.85
CA SER A 219 15.12 -16.11 -6.14
C SER A 219 15.61 -17.27 -7.01
N TRP A 220 14.68 -17.95 -7.69
CA TRP A 220 14.99 -19.08 -8.54
C TRP A 220 15.68 -18.70 -9.85
N GLU A 221 15.12 -17.75 -10.62
CA GLU A 221 15.60 -17.41 -11.97
C GLU A 221 16.81 -16.49 -12.00
N VAL A 222 16.91 -15.54 -11.05
CA VAL A 222 17.92 -14.48 -11.09
C VAL A 222 19.06 -14.77 -10.13
N LEU A 223 18.75 -15.29 -8.93
CA LEU A 223 19.75 -15.51 -7.87
C LEU A 223 20.26 -16.95 -7.82
N GLU A 224 19.63 -17.89 -8.53
CA GLU A 224 19.97 -19.33 -8.52
C GLU A 224 20.00 -19.91 -7.10
N GLU A 225 19.21 -19.35 -6.18
CA GLU A 225 19.08 -19.87 -4.82
C GLU A 225 18.16 -21.10 -4.84
N GLU A 226 18.77 -22.30 -4.88
CA GLU A 226 18.03 -23.57 -4.85
C GLU A 226 17.27 -23.80 -3.52
N VAL A 227 17.66 -23.10 -2.46
CA VAL A 227 17.18 -23.36 -1.11
C VAL A 227 15.83 -22.67 -0.88
N GLY A 228 14.75 -23.45 -0.94
CA GLY A 228 13.41 -23.05 -0.50
C GLY A 228 12.47 -22.60 -1.61
N ALA A 229 12.95 -21.82 -2.59
CA ALA A 229 12.11 -21.30 -3.68
C ALA A 229 11.54 -22.43 -4.56
N GLN A 230 12.40 -23.33 -5.04
CA GLN A 230 11.99 -24.48 -5.84
C GLN A 230 11.07 -25.42 -5.06
N ALA A 231 11.43 -25.75 -3.82
CA ALA A 231 10.63 -26.64 -2.98
C ALA A 231 9.25 -26.06 -2.66
N TRP A 232 9.15 -24.75 -2.44
CA TRP A 232 7.88 -24.06 -2.24
C TRP A 232 7.05 -24.01 -3.52
N ILE A 233 7.63 -23.62 -4.65
CA ILE A 233 6.94 -23.59 -5.96
C ILE A 233 6.40 -24.99 -6.28
N GLN A 234 7.22 -26.03 -6.14
CA GLN A 234 6.79 -27.41 -6.36
C GLN A 234 5.67 -27.83 -5.40
N LYS A 235 5.76 -27.46 -4.12
CA LYS A 235 4.69 -27.72 -3.13
C LYS A 235 3.37 -27.04 -3.52
N GLU A 236 3.41 -25.78 -3.91
CA GLU A 236 2.20 -25.02 -4.29
C GLU A 236 1.61 -25.50 -5.62
N VAL A 237 2.46 -25.81 -6.61
CA VAL A 237 2.03 -26.42 -7.88
C VAL A 237 1.37 -27.78 -7.63
N ALA A 238 1.97 -28.62 -6.77
CA ALA A 238 1.39 -29.90 -6.37
C ALA A 238 0.06 -29.74 -5.61
N ALA A 239 -0.06 -28.73 -4.75
CA ALA A 239 -1.27 -28.46 -3.98
C ALA A 239 -2.43 -27.92 -4.83
N ARG A 240 -2.14 -27.12 -5.87
CA ARG A 240 -3.17 -26.53 -6.75
C ARG A 240 -3.80 -27.52 -7.71
N GLY A 241 -3.25 -28.73 -7.82
CA GLY A 241 -3.73 -29.76 -8.73
C GLY A 241 -3.63 -29.34 -10.19
N ILE A 242 -3.96 -30.24 -11.10
CA ILE A 242 -3.99 -29.92 -12.53
C ILE A 242 -5.23 -29.04 -12.78
N PRO A 243 -5.07 -27.83 -13.35
CA PRO A 243 -6.17 -26.89 -13.49
C PRO A 243 -7.24 -27.41 -14.45
N ASP A 244 -8.45 -27.62 -13.94
CA ASP A 244 -9.61 -28.12 -14.69
C ASP A 244 -10.51 -26.95 -15.13
N ALA A 245 -10.73 -26.81 -16.44
CA ALA A 245 -11.61 -25.80 -16.99
C ALA A 245 -12.98 -26.40 -17.24
N THR A 246 -14.03 -25.78 -16.70
CA THR A 246 -15.42 -26.17 -16.96
C THR A 246 -16.09 -25.20 -17.92
N GLU A 247 -17.27 -25.57 -18.46
CA GLU A 247 -18.11 -24.68 -19.30
C GLU A 247 -18.47 -23.36 -18.60
N SER A 248 -18.40 -23.30 -17.27
CA SER A 248 -18.60 -22.06 -16.50
C SER A 248 -17.44 -21.06 -16.67
N ASN A 249 -16.25 -21.53 -17.04
CA ASN A 249 -15.03 -20.72 -17.05
C ASN A 249 -14.70 -20.17 -18.45
N CYS A 250 -15.38 -20.64 -19.49
CA CYS A 250 -15.09 -20.25 -20.87
C CYS A 250 -16.39 -19.96 -21.65
N ALA A 251 -16.45 -18.81 -22.32
CA ALA A 251 -17.63 -18.40 -23.08
C ALA A 251 -17.79 -19.14 -24.42
N ASP A 252 -16.71 -19.74 -24.93
CA ASP A 252 -16.68 -20.41 -26.24
C ASP A 252 -16.22 -21.88 -26.07
N PRO A 253 -17.07 -22.86 -26.43
CA PRO A 253 -16.76 -24.29 -26.33
C PRO A 253 -15.50 -24.72 -27.08
N MET A 254 -15.09 -24.00 -28.13
CA MET A 254 -13.90 -24.34 -28.90
C MET A 254 -12.63 -24.17 -28.06
N TYR A 255 -12.54 -23.09 -27.27
CA TYR A 255 -11.38 -22.86 -26.39
C TYR A 255 -11.34 -23.83 -25.22
N LEU A 256 -12.51 -24.26 -24.74
CA LEU A 256 -12.60 -25.31 -23.73
C LEU A 256 -12.00 -26.61 -24.25
N GLY A 257 -12.37 -27.03 -25.46
CA GLY A 257 -11.81 -28.24 -26.09
C GLY A 257 -10.30 -28.15 -26.33
N MET A 258 -9.78 -27.00 -26.77
CA MET A 258 -8.33 -26.79 -26.91
C MET A 258 -7.61 -26.89 -25.56
N TYR A 259 -8.20 -26.33 -24.52
CA TYR A 259 -7.63 -26.38 -23.17
C TYR A 259 -7.62 -27.81 -22.61
N THR A 260 -8.72 -28.56 -22.74
CA THR A 260 -8.78 -29.97 -22.27
C THR A 260 -7.74 -30.83 -22.98
N THR A 261 -7.57 -30.66 -24.29
CA THR A 261 -6.54 -31.41 -25.04
C THR A 261 -5.12 -31.05 -24.61
N ALA A 262 -4.85 -29.78 -24.30
CA ALA A 262 -3.54 -29.35 -23.82
C ALA A 262 -3.24 -29.94 -22.42
N VAL A 263 -4.25 -30.03 -21.55
CA VAL A 263 -4.14 -30.65 -20.23
C VAL A 263 -3.91 -32.17 -20.34
N GLU A 264 -4.59 -32.84 -21.26
CA GLU A 264 -4.39 -34.28 -21.52
C GLU A 264 -2.97 -34.56 -22.01
N MET A 265 -2.47 -33.79 -22.98
CA MET A 265 -1.08 -33.90 -23.45
C MET A 265 -0.06 -33.72 -22.32
N TYR A 266 -0.27 -32.73 -21.45
CA TYR A 266 0.62 -32.49 -20.31
C TYR A 266 0.62 -33.66 -19.31
N LYS A 267 -0.53 -34.32 -19.09
CA LYS A 267 -0.60 -35.53 -18.26
C LYS A 267 0.17 -36.69 -18.88
N GLU A 268 0.05 -36.89 -20.19
CA GLU A 268 0.80 -37.94 -20.90
C GLU A 268 2.31 -37.70 -20.82
N GLU A 269 2.78 -36.45 -20.96
CA GLU A 269 4.20 -36.11 -20.79
C GLU A 269 4.72 -36.44 -19.37
N LEU A 270 3.94 -36.11 -18.33
CA LEU A 270 4.28 -36.45 -16.94
C LEU A 270 4.32 -37.97 -16.70
N GLU A 271 3.42 -38.74 -17.29
CA GLU A 271 3.42 -40.20 -17.20
C GLU A 271 4.65 -40.82 -17.88
N VAL A 272 5.07 -40.27 -19.02
CA VAL A 272 6.28 -40.70 -19.73
C VAL A 272 7.55 -40.37 -18.94
N GLU A 273 7.64 -39.17 -18.35
CA GLU A 273 8.75 -38.78 -17.48
C GLU A 273 8.83 -39.65 -16.22
N ALA A 274 7.69 -39.97 -15.59
CA ALA A 274 7.62 -40.87 -14.44
C ALA A 274 8.08 -42.29 -14.80
N ALA A 275 7.66 -42.83 -15.94
CA ALA A 275 8.08 -44.15 -16.42
C ALA A 275 9.59 -44.19 -16.77
N ALA A 276 10.15 -43.10 -17.28
CA ALA A 276 11.59 -42.98 -17.54
C ALA A 276 12.42 -42.95 -16.24
N ALA A 277 11.93 -42.28 -15.20
CA ALA A 277 12.60 -42.22 -13.90
C ALA A 277 12.59 -43.56 -13.14
N GLU A 278 11.52 -44.36 -13.27
CA GLU A 278 11.47 -45.72 -12.71
C GLU A 278 12.43 -46.69 -13.43
N GLY A 279 12.61 -46.54 -14.74
CA GLY A 279 13.54 -47.34 -15.53
C GLY A 279 15.02 -47.14 -15.15
N ASP A 280 15.44 -45.90 -14.88
CA ASP A 280 16.83 -45.55 -14.53
C ASP A 280 17.22 -46.00 -13.10
N SER A 281 16.25 -46.02 -12.18
CA SER A 281 16.46 -46.53 -10.81
C SER A 281 16.71 -48.05 -10.73
N ASN A 282 16.31 -48.79 -11.76
CA ASN A 282 16.41 -50.25 -11.80
C ASN A 282 17.70 -50.73 -12.52
N GLU A 283 18.44 -49.84 -13.20
CA GLU A 283 19.71 -50.18 -13.84
C GLU A 283 20.94 -49.97 -12.92
N HIS A 284 20.80 -49.31 -11.77
CA HIS A 284 21.90 -49.04 -10.83
C HIS A 284 22.00 -49.99 -9.62
N ASN A 285 21.17 -51.05 -9.55
CA ASN A 285 21.19 -52.06 -8.47
C ASN A 285 21.76 -53.42 -8.90
N ASP A 286 22.26 -53.55 -10.13
CA ASP A 286 22.89 -54.76 -10.66
C ASP A 286 24.39 -54.52 -10.97
N GLU A 287 25.20 -54.15 -9.96
CA GLU A 287 26.66 -54.39 -9.95
C GLU A 287 27.17 -54.85 -8.57
#